data_AF-A0A427B3Y2-F1
#
_entry.id   AF-A0A427B3Y2-F1
#
_cell.length_a   1.000
_cell.length_b   1.000
_cell.length_c   1.000
_cell.angle_alpha   90.00
_cell.angle_beta   90.00
_cell.angle_gamma   90.00
#
_symmetry.space_group_name_H-M   'P 1'
#
loop_
_entity.id
_entity.type
_entity.pdbx_description
1 polymer ?
#
loop_
_entity_poly.entity_id
_entity_poly.type
_entity_poly.pdbx_seq_one_letter_code
_entity_poly.pdbx_strand_id
1 'polypeptide(L)'
;MAGALQYLESQRNAQPELADWYGALADLYQRKLWHQLTIKLEQFVALAVFRAGDTLIQLYHNFITDFETKINLLKLAHFATVISRQYSEKEAAISYLEGIIEKLHATRELRIEEPILYVKMQIAAFYLEKGSQKECKKLLEEGERTLSSMTDVDPSVHASYYWITSQYYKSRQEFAEFYKSALLYLAYTSVESLSASFKLVNDLLITYHI
;
A
#
# COMPACT_ATOMS: atom_id res chain seq x y z
N MET A 1 19.67 -6.58 13.85
CA MET A 1 20.93 -5.97 13.36
C MET A 1 21.88 -6.89 12.57
N ALA A 2 22.47 -7.98 13.10
CA ALA A 2 23.40 -8.81 12.30
C ALA A 2 22.71 -9.74 11.28
N GLY A 3 21.53 -10.27 11.61
CA GLY A 3 20.77 -11.17 10.73
C GLY A 3 20.23 -10.48 9.47
N ALA A 4 19.80 -9.22 9.59
CA ALA A 4 19.33 -8.39 8.48
C ALA A 4 20.41 -8.20 7.40
N LEU A 5 21.64 -7.88 7.79
CA LEU A 5 22.76 -7.71 6.86
C LEU A 5 23.22 -9.03 6.25
N GLN A 6 23.28 -10.11 7.04
CA GLN A 6 23.59 -11.46 6.53
C GLN A 6 22.53 -11.95 5.52
N TYR A 7 21.26 -11.63 5.74
CA TYR A 7 20.20 -11.93 4.79
C TYR A 7 20.37 -11.14 3.48
N LEU A 8 20.69 -9.84 3.55
CA LEU A 8 20.96 -9.07 2.33
C LEU A 8 22.19 -9.58 1.57
N GLU A 9 23.24 -10.00 2.27
CA GLU A 9 24.44 -10.59 1.65
C GLU A 9 24.14 -11.94 0.99
N SER A 10 23.31 -12.79 1.58
CA SER A 10 22.93 -14.06 0.98
C SER A 10 22.07 -13.86 -0.28
N GLN A 11 21.14 -12.91 -0.26
CA GLN A 11 20.34 -12.52 -1.44
C GLN A 11 21.21 -11.89 -2.53
N ARG A 12 22.20 -11.07 -2.14
CA ARG A 12 23.20 -10.49 -3.06
C ARG A 12 23.96 -11.57 -3.84
N ASN A 13 24.30 -12.67 -3.17
CA ASN A 13 25.02 -13.80 -3.78
C ASN A 13 24.10 -14.68 -4.64
N ALA A 14 22.81 -14.80 -4.26
CA ALA A 14 21.83 -15.58 -5.00
C ALA A 14 21.36 -14.89 -6.29
N GLN A 15 21.31 -13.56 -6.30
CA GLN A 15 20.85 -12.75 -7.44
C GLN A 15 21.88 -11.68 -7.81
N PRO A 16 22.90 -12.03 -8.61
CA PRO A 16 23.98 -11.11 -8.98
C PRO A 16 23.49 -9.89 -9.78
N GLU A 17 22.35 -9.98 -10.48
CA GLU A 17 21.72 -8.85 -11.19
C GLU A 17 21.17 -7.76 -10.24
N LEU A 18 20.82 -8.14 -9.01
CA LEU A 18 20.32 -7.23 -7.97
C LEU A 18 21.36 -6.96 -6.89
N ALA A 19 22.61 -7.40 -7.10
CA ALA A 19 23.67 -7.29 -6.12
C ALA A 19 23.96 -5.83 -5.73
N ASP A 20 23.93 -4.91 -6.70
CA ASP A 20 24.11 -3.48 -6.47
C ASP A 20 22.98 -2.87 -5.63
N TRP A 21 21.74 -3.36 -5.81
CA TRP A 21 20.60 -2.93 -5.02
C TRP A 21 20.72 -3.39 -3.57
N TYR A 22 20.99 -4.67 -3.35
CA TYR A 22 21.19 -5.23 -2.01
C TYR A 22 22.39 -4.59 -1.29
N GLY A 23 23.49 -4.35 -2.01
CA GLY A 23 24.67 -3.66 -1.48
C GLY A 23 24.36 -2.22 -1.04
N ALA A 24 23.58 -1.48 -1.83
CA ALA A 24 23.17 -0.15 -1.45
C ALA A 24 22.16 -0.13 -0.29
N LEU A 25 21.23 -1.09 -0.22
CA LEU A 25 20.33 -1.22 0.93
C LEU A 25 21.13 -1.51 2.22
N ALA A 26 22.15 -2.36 2.15
CA ALA A 26 23.03 -2.67 3.27
C ALA A 26 23.84 -1.44 3.73
N ASP A 27 24.42 -0.66 2.82
CA ASP A 27 25.15 0.58 3.15
C ASP A 27 24.22 1.63 3.79
N LEU A 28 23.04 1.86 3.21
CA LEU A 28 22.05 2.78 3.77
C LEU A 28 21.57 2.35 5.17
N TYR A 29 21.39 1.04 5.38
CA TYR A 29 21.02 0.48 6.68
C TYR A 29 22.14 0.62 7.72
N GLN A 30 23.40 0.34 7.35
CA GLN A 30 24.56 0.53 8.22
C GLN A 30 24.73 2.00 8.63
N ARG A 31 24.51 2.92 7.69
CA ARG A 31 24.55 4.38 7.93
C ARG A 31 23.31 4.91 8.64
N LYS A 32 22.31 4.06 8.92
CA LYS A 32 21.03 4.41 9.56
C LYS A 32 20.27 5.53 8.83
N LEU A 33 20.38 5.58 7.50
CA LEU A 33 19.71 6.56 6.64
C LEU A 33 18.29 6.09 6.30
N TRP A 34 17.39 6.07 7.28
CA TRP A 34 16.06 5.47 7.15
C TRP A 34 15.21 6.07 6.02
N HIS A 35 15.26 7.38 5.81
CA HIS A 35 14.50 8.04 4.74
C HIS A 35 14.99 7.65 3.34
N GLN A 36 16.31 7.61 3.12
CA GLN A 36 16.86 7.19 1.84
C GLN A 36 16.67 5.70 1.62
N LEU A 37 16.76 4.91 2.70
CA LEU A 37 16.50 3.48 2.68
C LEU A 37 15.07 3.19 2.22
N THR A 38 14.06 3.88 2.75
CA THR A 38 12.66 3.66 2.35
C THR A 38 12.43 4.05 0.88
N ILE A 39 12.96 5.18 0.42
CA ILE A 39 12.82 5.58 -0.99
C ILE A 39 13.47 4.54 -1.91
N LYS A 40 14.68 4.09 -1.57
CA LYS A 40 15.40 3.09 -2.38
C LYS A 40 14.70 1.73 -2.34
N LEU A 41 14.13 1.37 -1.20
CA LEU A 41 13.32 0.17 -1.04
C LEU A 41 12.02 0.24 -1.84
N GLU A 42 11.34 1.40 -1.93
CA GLU A 42 10.17 1.58 -2.79
C GLU A 42 10.52 1.35 -4.26
N GLN A 43 11.65 1.92 -4.72
CA GLN A 43 12.14 1.69 -6.08
C GLN A 43 12.47 0.22 -6.32
N PHE A 44 13.10 -0.43 -5.33
CA PHE A 44 13.47 -1.82 -5.40
C PHE A 44 12.26 -2.75 -5.47
N VAL A 45 11.24 -2.50 -4.64
CA VAL A 45 9.97 -3.26 -4.62
C VAL A 45 9.14 -2.99 -5.90
N ALA A 46 9.27 -1.81 -6.50
CA ALA A 46 8.62 -1.49 -7.77
C ALA A 46 9.22 -2.23 -8.98
N LEU A 47 10.43 -2.80 -8.85
CA LEU A 47 11.01 -3.63 -9.92
C LEU A 47 10.15 -4.87 -10.16
N ALA A 48 9.72 -5.05 -11.41
CA ALA A 48 8.82 -6.12 -11.83
C ALA A 48 9.37 -7.54 -11.54
N VAL A 49 10.67 -7.67 -11.26
CA VAL A 49 11.37 -8.91 -10.91
C VAL A 49 10.83 -9.53 -9.62
N PHE A 50 10.29 -8.71 -8.70
CA PHE A 50 9.75 -9.17 -7.42
C PHE A 50 8.26 -9.52 -7.44
N ARG A 51 7.62 -9.56 -8.62
CA ARG A 51 6.20 -9.95 -8.75
C ARG A 51 5.95 -11.45 -8.64
N ALA A 52 7.01 -12.25 -8.46
CA ALA A 52 6.92 -13.69 -8.31
C ALA A 52 7.82 -14.16 -7.16
N GLY A 53 7.20 -14.65 -6.08
CA GLY A 53 7.85 -15.41 -5.01
C GLY A 53 7.79 -14.81 -3.61
N ASP A 54 8.13 -15.63 -2.61
CA ASP A 54 8.13 -15.27 -1.18
C ASP A 54 9.27 -14.33 -0.77
N THR A 55 10.10 -13.88 -1.71
CA THR A 55 11.28 -13.03 -1.45
C THR A 55 10.93 -11.70 -0.78
N LEU A 56 9.81 -11.09 -1.16
CA LEU A 56 9.33 -9.84 -0.52
C LEU A 56 8.81 -10.07 0.89
N ILE A 57 8.13 -11.19 1.12
CA ILE A 57 7.63 -11.59 2.45
C ILE A 57 8.84 -11.83 3.37
N GLN A 58 9.84 -12.57 2.91
CA GLN A 58 11.08 -12.81 3.66
C GLN A 58 11.88 -11.52 3.90
N LEU A 59 11.95 -10.61 2.91
CA LEU A 59 12.57 -9.31 3.07
C LEU A 59 11.86 -8.51 4.17
N TYR A 60 10.54 -8.52 4.22
CA TYR A 60 9.80 -7.82 5.27
C TYR A 60 10.12 -8.36 6.65
N HIS A 61 9.99 -9.69 6.84
CA HIS A 61 10.18 -10.31 8.14
C HIS A 61 11.62 -10.26 8.66
N ASN A 62 12.63 -10.30 7.78
CA ASN A 62 14.04 -10.33 8.17
C ASN A 62 14.71 -8.95 8.17
N PHE A 63 14.15 -7.98 7.43
CA PHE A 63 14.77 -6.67 7.24
C PHE A 63 13.86 -5.53 7.72
N ILE A 64 12.63 -5.43 7.21
CA ILE A 64 11.76 -4.26 7.44
C ILE A 64 11.28 -4.17 8.89
N THR A 65 11.00 -5.31 9.54
CA THR A 65 10.65 -5.39 10.97
C THR A 65 11.73 -4.82 11.90
N ASP A 66 13.00 -4.78 11.51
CA ASP A 66 14.10 -4.25 12.34
C ASP A 66 14.05 -2.71 12.42
N PHE A 67 13.39 -2.04 11.47
CA PHE A 67 13.33 -0.58 11.38
C PHE A 67 11.93 0.00 11.13
N GLU A 68 10.88 -0.82 11.24
CA GLU A 68 9.48 -0.40 11.08
C GLU A 68 9.09 0.77 12.00
N THR A 69 9.66 0.83 13.21
CA THR A 69 9.43 1.90 14.19
C THR A 69 10.22 3.19 13.93
N LYS A 70 11.11 3.19 12.92
CA LYS A 70 11.98 4.33 12.59
C LYS A 70 11.62 5.02 11.28
N ILE A 71 10.66 4.46 10.55
CA ILE A 71 10.22 4.95 9.25
C ILE A 71 8.81 5.54 9.37
N ASN A 72 8.43 6.34 8.36
CA ASN A 72 7.09 6.86 8.27
C ASN A 72 6.07 5.72 8.18
N LEU A 73 5.06 5.72 9.06
CA LEU A 73 4.03 4.70 9.16
C LEU A 73 3.20 4.56 7.87
N LEU A 74 2.98 5.65 7.12
CA LEU A 74 2.30 5.61 5.82
C LEU A 74 3.12 4.85 4.77
N LYS A 75 4.45 5.01 4.80
CA LYS A 75 5.35 4.22 3.94
C LYS A 75 5.32 2.75 4.32
N LEU A 76 5.26 2.45 5.62
CA LEU A 76 5.08 1.08 6.08
C LEU A 76 3.76 0.47 5.59
N ALA A 77 2.66 1.23 5.65
CA ALA A 77 1.38 0.80 5.11
C ALA A 77 1.47 0.50 3.60
N HIS A 78 2.13 1.35 2.81
CA HIS A 78 2.37 1.09 1.38
C HIS A 78 3.16 -0.21 1.14
N PHE A 79 4.21 -0.47 1.93
CA PHE A 79 4.94 -1.73 1.82
C PHE A 79 4.06 -2.93 2.19
N ALA A 80 3.31 -2.83 3.29
CA ALA A 80 2.42 -3.88 3.74
C ALA A 80 1.38 -4.25 2.68
N THR A 81 0.82 -3.26 1.95
CA THR A 81 -0.13 -3.55 0.86
C THR A 81 0.53 -4.24 -0.32
N VAL A 82 1.75 -3.86 -0.72
CA VAL A 82 2.47 -4.56 -1.79
C VAL A 82 2.78 -6.01 -1.40
N ILE A 83 3.21 -6.24 -0.16
CA ILE A 83 3.52 -7.58 0.35
C ILE A 83 2.25 -8.42 0.45
N SER A 84 1.13 -7.84 0.88
CA SER A 84 -0.15 -8.55 0.97
C SER A 84 -0.60 -9.16 -0.37
N ARG A 85 -0.20 -8.55 -1.51
CA ARG A 85 -0.51 -9.05 -2.86
C ARG A 85 0.35 -10.22 -3.31
N GLN A 86 1.46 -10.50 -2.61
CA GLN A 86 2.34 -11.64 -2.90
C GLN A 86 1.85 -12.93 -2.24
N TYR A 87 0.98 -12.83 -1.24
CA TYR A 87 0.37 -14.01 -0.62
C TYR A 87 -0.59 -14.67 -1.61
N SER A 88 -0.41 -15.98 -1.83
CA SER A 88 -1.33 -16.80 -2.62
C SER A 88 -2.71 -16.90 -1.97
N GLU A 89 -2.74 -17.00 -0.64
CA GLU A 89 -3.96 -17.11 0.16
C GLU A 89 -4.40 -15.74 0.68
N LYS A 90 -5.63 -15.34 0.37
CA LYS A 90 -6.16 -14.02 0.76
C LYS A 90 -6.38 -13.92 2.26
N GLU A 91 -6.76 -15.02 2.91
CA GLU A 91 -6.90 -15.11 4.36
C GLU A 91 -5.57 -14.82 5.07
N ALA A 92 -4.47 -15.39 4.56
CA ALA A 92 -3.13 -15.13 5.10
C ALA A 92 -2.73 -13.66 4.91
N ALA A 93 -3.05 -13.07 3.76
CA ALA A 93 -2.83 -11.65 3.50
C ALA A 93 -3.61 -10.75 4.48
N ILE A 94 -4.88 -11.07 4.76
CA ILE A 94 -5.72 -10.33 5.71
C ILE A 94 -5.14 -10.44 7.11
N SER A 95 -4.83 -11.65 7.60
CA SER A 95 -4.24 -11.83 8.93
C SER A 95 -2.89 -11.11 9.10
N TYR A 96 -2.07 -11.08 8.05
CA TYR A 96 -0.85 -10.28 8.04
C TYR A 96 -1.14 -8.78 8.19
N LEU A 97 -2.09 -8.24 7.41
CA LEU A 97 -2.46 -6.83 7.48
C LEU A 97 -3.10 -6.45 8.82
N GLU A 98 -3.90 -7.33 9.42
CA GLU A 98 -4.44 -7.15 10.78
C GLU A 98 -3.32 -7.06 11.82
N GLY A 99 -2.31 -7.93 11.74
CA GLY A 99 -1.13 -7.86 12.60
C GLY A 99 -0.35 -6.55 12.46
N ILE A 100 -0.30 -5.97 11.25
CA ILE A 100 0.28 -4.64 11.03
C ILE A 100 -0.56 -3.56 11.72
N ILE A 101 -1.90 -3.61 11.63
CA ILE A 101 -2.79 -2.66 12.30
C ILE A 101 -2.58 -2.69 13.83
N GLU A 102 -2.48 -3.88 14.43
CA GLU A 102 -2.23 -4.01 15.87
C GLU A 102 -0.87 -3.39 16.28
N LYS A 103 0.18 -3.60 15.48
CA LYS A 103 1.48 -2.95 15.69
C LYS A 103 1.42 -1.44 15.55
N LEU A 104 0.69 -0.93 14.56
CA LEU A 104 0.49 0.52 14.38
C LEU A 104 -0.21 1.13 15.60
N HIS A 105 -1.25 0.46 16.13
CA HIS A 105 -1.90 0.87 17.38
C HIS A 105 -0.96 0.83 18.59
N ALA A 106 -0.08 -0.18 18.68
CA ALA A 106 0.90 -0.30 19.76
C ALA A 106 1.94 0.83 19.76
N THR A 107 2.23 1.40 18.59
CA THR A 107 3.23 2.48 18.41
C THR A 107 2.75 3.82 19.00
N ARG A 108 1.42 4.01 19.20
CA ARG A 108 0.79 5.21 19.83
C ARG A 108 1.26 6.56 19.27
N GLU A 109 1.52 6.65 17.98
CA GLU A 109 1.84 7.92 17.32
C GLU A 109 0.58 8.74 16.98
N LEU A 110 0.75 10.06 16.84
CA LEU A 110 -0.35 11.02 16.58
C LEU A 110 -0.98 10.89 15.17
N ARG A 111 -0.29 10.24 14.22
CA ARG A 111 -0.76 10.07 12.83
C ARG A 111 -0.89 8.59 12.43
N ILE A 112 -1.29 7.73 13.37
CA ILE A 112 -1.51 6.30 13.08
C ILE A 112 -2.79 6.04 12.28
N GLU A 113 -3.76 6.95 12.33
CA GLU A 113 -5.07 6.69 11.76
C GLU A 113 -5.04 6.66 10.22
N GLU A 114 -4.20 7.49 9.58
CA GLU A 114 -3.98 7.49 8.11
C GLU A 114 -3.45 6.14 7.58
N PRO A 115 -2.32 5.60 8.08
CA PRO A 115 -1.81 4.30 7.65
C PRO A 115 -2.76 3.15 8.02
N ILE A 116 -3.44 3.22 9.17
CA ILE A 116 -4.44 2.22 9.55
C ILE A 116 -5.59 2.23 8.53
N LEU A 117 -6.08 3.41 8.16
CA LEU A 117 -7.13 3.55 7.15
C LEU A 117 -6.68 2.96 5.81
N TYR A 118 -5.45 3.27 5.38
CA TYR A 118 -4.89 2.74 4.15
C TYR A 118 -4.81 1.21 4.15
N VAL A 119 -4.37 0.60 5.25
CA VAL A 119 -4.33 -0.86 5.41
C VAL A 119 -5.73 -1.46 5.44
N LYS A 120 -6.69 -0.84 6.14
CA LYS A 120 -8.10 -1.27 6.16
C LYS A 120 -8.72 -1.25 4.76
N MET A 121 -8.39 -0.26 3.94
CA MET A 121 -8.85 -0.19 2.55
C MET A 121 -8.32 -1.37 1.72
N GLN A 122 -7.07 -1.78 1.93
CA GLN A 122 -6.53 -2.97 1.28
C GLN A 122 -7.19 -4.27 1.77
N ILE A 123 -7.50 -4.39 3.07
CA ILE A 123 -8.26 -5.53 3.62
C ILE A 123 -9.67 -5.58 2.99
N ALA A 124 -10.34 -4.43 2.86
CA ALA A 124 -11.64 -4.34 2.21
C ALA A 124 -11.57 -4.78 0.73
N ALA A 125 -10.48 -4.50 0.02
CA ALA A 125 -10.24 -5.02 -1.34
C ALA A 125 -10.26 -6.55 -1.37
N PHE A 126 -9.55 -7.21 -0.44
CA PHE A 126 -9.53 -8.67 -0.37
C PHE A 126 -10.90 -9.25 -0.01
N TYR A 127 -11.66 -8.61 0.89
CA TYR A 127 -13.03 -9.02 1.19
C TYR A 127 -13.98 -8.86 -0.01
N LEU A 128 -13.82 -7.81 -0.81
CA LEU A 128 -14.55 -7.63 -2.07
C LEU A 128 -14.27 -8.77 -3.03
N GLU A 129 -13.01 -9.11 -3.23
CA GLU A 129 -12.63 -10.19 -4.14
C GLU A 129 -13.10 -11.58 -3.64
N LYS A 130 -13.25 -11.74 -2.32
CA LYS A 130 -13.84 -12.95 -1.71
C LYS A 130 -15.38 -12.97 -1.80
N GLY A 131 -16.01 -11.87 -2.20
CA GLY A 131 -17.48 -11.73 -2.26
C GLY A 131 -18.13 -11.40 -0.91
N SER A 132 -17.35 -11.08 0.12
CA SER A 132 -17.85 -10.70 1.46
C SER A 132 -18.25 -9.22 1.52
N GLN A 133 -19.32 -8.87 0.80
CA GLN A 133 -19.81 -7.49 0.71
C GLN A 133 -20.18 -6.87 2.06
N LYS A 134 -20.71 -7.66 3.01
CA LYS A 134 -21.10 -7.15 4.34
C LYS A 134 -19.90 -6.62 5.13
N GLU A 135 -18.80 -7.35 5.15
CA GLU A 135 -17.59 -6.95 5.89
C GLU A 135 -16.88 -5.80 5.20
N CYS A 136 -16.83 -5.79 3.86
CA CYS A 136 -16.34 -4.63 3.11
C CYS A 136 -17.15 -3.37 3.43
N LYS A 137 -18.48 -3.45 3.49
CA LYS A 137 -19.32 -2.28 3.80
C LYS A 137 -19.02 -1.71 5.17
N LYS A 138 -18.88 -2.56 6.20
CA LYS A 138 -18.51 -2.13 7.55
C LYS A 138 -17.17 -1.40 7.57
N LEU A 139 -16.16 -1.95 6.89
CA LEU A 139 -14.84 -1.33 6.79
C LEU A 139 -14.87 0.02 6.05
N LEU A 140 -15.73 0.16 5.03
CA LEU A 140 -15.92 1.41 4.32
C LEU A 140 -16.62 2.49 5.16
N GLU A 141 -17.66 2.11 5.92
CA GLU A 141 -18.36 3.04 6.82
C GLU A 141 -17.46 3.48 7.98
N GLU A 142 -16.68 2.55 8.55
CA GLU A 142 -15.69 2.87 9.56
C GLU A 142 -14.59 3.78 8.97
N GLY A 143 -14.11 3.47 7.78
CA GLY A 143 -13.12 4.27 7.07
C GLY A 143 -13.59 5.69 6.77
N GLU A 144 -14.87 5.86 6.42
CA GLU A 144 -15.47 7.19 6.18
C GLU A 144 -15.53 8.03 7.45
N ARG A 145 -15.88 7.41 8.58
CA ARG A 145 -15.91 8.08 9.89
C ARG A 145 -14.52 8.52 10.31
N THR A 146 -13.53 7.65 10.14
CA THR A 146 -12.14 7.97 10.45
C THR A 146 -11.60 9.07 9.53
N LEU A 147 -11.90 9.00 8.22
CA LEU A 147 -11.48 10.01 7.25
C LEU A 147 -12.12 11.38 7.55
N SER A 148 -13.40 11.42 7.90
CA SER A 148 -14.12 12.66 8.24
C SER A 148 -13.71 13.27 9.58
N SER A 149 -13.14 12.50 10.51
CA SER A 149 -12.56 13.04 11.75
C SER A 149 -11.18 13.69 11.55
N MET A 150 -10.50 13.39 10.45
CA MET A 150 -9.18 13.94 10.15
C MET A 150 -9.29 15.24 9.33
N THR A 151 -8.39 16.19 9.57
CA THR A 151 -8.42 17.52 8.92
C THR A 151 -7.26 17.77 7.95
N ASP A 152 -6.23 16.93 7.95
CA ASP A 152 -5.01 17.06 7.13
C ASP A 152 -4.55 15.68 6.61
N VAL A 153 -5.41 15.02 5.84
CA VAL A 153 -5.15 13.67 5.32
C VAL A 153 -4.46 13.75 3.97
N ASP A 154 -3.43 12.92 3.79
CA ASP A 154 -2.73 12.81 2.52
C ASP A 154 -3.70 12.45 1.36
N PRO A 155 -3.61 13.12 0.19
CA PRO A 155 -4.45 12.82 -0.96
C PRO A 155 -4.40 11.35 -1.40
N SER A 156 -3.29 10.64 -1.19
CA SER A 156 -3.16 9.22 -1.53
C SER A 156 -4.08 8.33 -0.69
N VAL A 157 -4.36 8.70 0.56
CA VAL A 157 -5.27 7.96 1.45
C VAL A 157 -6.72 8.17 1.00
N HIS A 158 -7.10 9.41 0.66
CA HIS A 158 -8.39 9.69 0.04
C HIS A 158 -8.58 8.94 -1.27
N ALA A 159 -7.56 8.94 -2.14
CA ALA A 159 -7.59 8.20 -3.40
C ALA A 159 -7.80 6.68 -3.14
N SER A 160 -7.05 6.09 -2.22
CA SER A 160 -7.21 4.67 -1.86
C SER A 160 -8.63 4.36 -1.37
N TYR A 161 -9.18 5.20 -0.49
CA TYR A 161 -10.54 5.07 0.03
C TYR A 161 -11.59 5.12 -1.09
N TYR A 162 -11.58 6.17 -1.91
CA TYR A 162 -12.55 6.32 -2.98
C TYR A 162 -12.41 5.26 -4.08
N TRP A 163 -11.20 4.75 -4.31
CA TRP A 163 -10.97 3.63 -5.22
C TRP A 163 -11.70 2.37 -4.75
N ILE A 164 -11.54 1.95 -3.49
CA ILE A 164 -12.23 0.77 -2.96
C ILE A 164 -13.74 0.95 -2.95
N THR A 165 -14.19 2.14 -2.53
CA THR A 165 -15.61 2.49 -2.54
C THR A 165 -16.20 2.37 -3.95
N SER A 166 -15.48 2.82 -4.98
CA SER A 166 -15.90 2.63 -6.38
C SER A 166 -15.99 1.15 -6.74
N GLN A 167 -15.00 0.32 -6.38
CA GLN A 167 -15.05 -1.12 -6.67
C GLN A 167 -16.21 -1.81 -5.96
N TYR A 168 -16.52 -1.39 -4.73
CA TYR A 168 -17.68 -1.88 -3.98
C TYR A 168 -18.99 -1.57 -4.70
N TYR A 169 -19.23 -0.32 -5.10
CA TYR A 169 -20.44 0.06 -5.83
C TYR A 169 -20.53 -0.59 -7.22
N LYS A 170 -19.39 -0.74 -7.91
CA LYS A 170 -19.31 -1.50 -9.16
C LYS A 170 -19.75 -2.96 -8.98
N SER A 171 -19.34 -3.61 -7.89
CA SER A 171 -19.77 -4.99 -7.58
C SER A 171 -21.27 -5.12 -7.31
N ARG A 172 -21.92 -4.04 -6.85
CA ARG A 172 -23.36 -3.97 -6.55
C ARG A 172 -24.21 -3.45 -7.71
N GLN A 173 -23.59 -3.08 -8.84
CA GLN A 173 -24.25 -2.45 -9.99
C GLN A 173 -24.95 -1.11 -9.66
N GLU A 174 -24.51 -0.44 -8.58
CA GLU A 174 -24.95 0.90 -8.20
C GLU A 174 -24.10 1.93 -8.95
N PHE A 175 -24.44 2.18 -10.22
CA PHE A 175 -23.60 2.97 -11.11
C PHE A 175 -23.50 4.44 -10.73
N ALA A 176 -24.55 5.04 -10.16
CA ALA A 176 -24.55 6.46 -9.80
C ALA A 176 -23.49 6.78 -8.72
N GLU A 177 -23.48 5.97 -7.66
CA GLU A 177 -22.52 6.05 -6.56
C GLU A 177 -21.12 5.66 -7.03
N PHE A 178 -21.00 4.65 -7.90
CA PHE A 178 -19.74 4.30 -8.54
C PHE A 178 -19.11 5.49 -9.28
N TYR A 179 -19.87 6.19 -10.13
CA TYR A 179 -19.35 7.34 -10.87
C TYR A 179 -18.95 8.47 -9.93
N LYS A 180 -19.74 8.75 -8.90
CA LYS A 180 -19.42 9.76 -7.89
C LYS A 180 -18.10 9.44 -7.19
N SER A 181 -17.94 8.20 -6.71
CA SER A 181 -16.70 7.77 -6.05
C SER A 181 -15.51 7.72 -6.99
N ALA A 182 -15.71 7.33 -8.25
CA ALA A 182 -14.65 7.33 -9.25
C ALA A 182 -14.18 8.75 -9.60
N LEU A 183 -15.09 9.73 -9.67
CA LEU A 183 -14.74 11.14 -9.88
C LEU A 183 -13.96 11.69 -8.68
N LEU A 184 -14.36 11.34 -7.45
CA LEU A 184 -13.61 11.71 -6.24
C LEU A 184 -12.22 11.07 -6.23
N TYR A 185 -12.11 9.79 -6.58
CA TYR A 185 -10.81 9.13 -6.75
C TYR A 185 -9.90 9.90 -7.71
N LEU A 186 -10.41 10.32 -8.86
CA LEU A 186 -9.65 11.11 -9.83
C LEU A 186 -9.29 12.50 -9.29
N ALA A 187 -10.15 13.13 -8.49
CA ALA A 187 -9.88 14.43 -7.89
C ALA A 187 -8.71 14.39 -6.88
N TYR A 188 -8.53 13.26 -6.17
CA TYR A 188 -7.46 13.07 -5.19
C TYR A 188 -6.21 12.36 -5.75
N THR A 189 -6.26 11.88 -7.00
CA THR A 189 -5.14 11.23 -7.67
C THR A 189 -4.39 12.24 -8.54
N SER A 190 -3.08 12.43 -8.33
CA SER A 190 -2.29 13.32 -9.20
C SER A 190 -2.20 12.75 -10.63
N VAL A 191 -2.36 13.63 -11.63
CA VAL A 191 -2.40 13.31 -13.07
C VAL A 191 -1.13 12.60 -13.56
N GLU A 192 -0.01 12.71 -12.82
CA GLU A 192 1.24 12.00 -13.12
C GLU A 192 1.22 10.50 -12.76
N SER A 193 0.36 10.06 -11.83
CA SER A 193 0.29 8.66 -11.37
C SER A 193 -0.66 7.78 -12.20
N LEU A 194 -1.45 8.38 -13.09
CA LEU A 194 -2.37 7.68 -13.98
C LEU A 194 -1.64 7.12 -15.21
N SER A 195 -1.75 5.81 -15.42
CA SER A 195 -1.29 5.16 -16.66
C SER A 195 -1.92 5.81 -17.89
N ALA A 196 -1.18 5.86 -19.01
CA ALA A 196 -1.57 6.58 -20.24
C ALA A 196 -2.98 6.25 -20.78
N SER A 197 -3.52 5.07 -20.47
CA SER A 197 -4.88 4.65 -20.84
C SER A 197 -6.00 5.44 -20.15
N PHE A 198 -5.78 5.97 -18.94
CA PHE A 198 -6.78 6.80 -18.24
C PHE A 198 -6.71 8.29 -18.61
N LYS A 199 -5.56 8.77 -19.11
CA LYS A 199 -5.43 10.16 -19.62
C LYS A 199 -6.35 10.42 -20.81
N LEU A 200 -6.52 9.42 -21.68
CA LEU A 200 -7.42 9.48 -22.84
C LEU A 200 -8.90 9.65 -22.46
N VAL A 201 -9.35 9.04 -21.36
CA VAL A 201 -10.76 9.16 -20.92
C VAL A 201 -11.04 10.52 -20.29
N ASN A 202 -10.07 11.10 -19.58
CA ASN A 202 -10.20 12.44 -19.01
C ASN A 202 -10.18 13.53 -20.10
N ASP A 203 -9.32 13.39 -21.13
CA ASP A 203 -9.33 14.30 -22.29
C ASP A 203 -10.63 14.21 -23.10
N LEU A 204 -11.21 13.01 -23.25
CA LEU A 204 -12.50 12.83 -23.93
C LEU A 204 -13.67 13.45 -23.16
N LEU A 205 -13.65 13.43 -21.82
CA LEU A 205 -14.69 14.06 -21.00
C LEU A 205 -14.62 15.60 -21.03
N ILE A 206 -13.42 16.19 -21.13
CA ILE A 206 -13.23 17.64 -21.24
C ILE A 206 -13.62 18.13 -22.65
N THR A 207 -13.43 17.31 -23.68
CA THR A 207 -13.75 17.68 -25.08
C THR A 207 -15.27 17.63 -25.37
N TYR A 208 -16.08 16.89 -24.61
CA TYR A 208 -17.53 16.76 -24.81
C TYR A 208 -18.39 17.74 -23.97
N HIS A 209 -17.77 18.76 -23.37
CA HIS A 209 -18.47 19.86 -22.67
C HIS A 209 -18.04 21.25 -23.13
N ILE A 210 -17.85 21.42 -24.45
CA ILE A 210 -17.92 22.72 -25.16
C ILE A 210 -18.82 22.56 -26.38
#